data_AF-A0A804R1Y4-F1
#
_entry.id   AF-A0A804R1Y4-F1
#
_cell.length_a   1.000
_cell.length_b   1.000
_cell.length_c   1.000
_cell.angle_alpha   90.00
_cell.angle_beta   90.00
_cell.angle_gamma   90.00
#
_symmetry.space_group_name_H-M   'P 1'
#
loop_
_entity.id
_entity.type
_entity.pdbx_description
1 polymer ?
#
loop_
_entity_poly.entity_id
_entity_poly.type
_entity_poly.pdbx_seq_one_letter_code
_entity_poly.pdbx_strand_id
1 'polypeptide(L)'
;MARSREVAGWGTVAGGGGAAAVEKAVRCLGRGVDMTGDLRLKHCKDAGGCLVVRSAGRKAAEKAVVPGFGVVADLPADVRCGKGDRIRFRSDVLEFNKMSEAFNHRNSLAGKIPSGLFNSCFDLESGSWAEDAAATKCLAFDGYFISLLDLRLDCRPLALADHVVGDVPAAWDPAAIASFIERYGTHIVVGLGLGGQDVVYVKQDRSSPLSPSEIKEHLDRLGDQLFTGTCTLPPSNRKLREHKSKVPEAFNVFDAQVTQQGLQGIMATPVSCKEGVTVIHSKRGGNAAASDHSEWLLTVPATPDAISFKLVPITSLLKGVSGVGFLSHAINLYLRYKPPTGELRYFLDFQHHRLWAPVLGDLPLGPCSNRQAPSPALNFSLVGSKLYVSSSEVVVPRLPVTGMRLHLEGKKNNRQVHRNSLLAQSLSFLWFFLLDETNDLGPLIRSPA
;
A
#
# COMPACT_ATOMS: atom_id res chain seq x y z
N MET A 1 50.13 8.92 18.28
CA MET A 1 49.28 8.91 19.48
C MET A 1 48.42 10.17 19.47
N ALA A 2 47.19 10.07 18.98
CA ALA A 2 46.22 11.17 18.99
C ALA A 2 44.94 10.65 19.64
N ARG A 3 44.54 11.32 20.72
CA ARG A 3 43.47 10.94 21.64
C ARG A 3 42.11 10.88 20.93
N SER A 4 41.47 9.72 20.99
CA SER A 4 40.02 9.61 20.82
C SER A 4 39.32 10.45 21.89
N ARG A 5 38.55 11.45 21.45
CA ARG A 5 37.56 12.11 22.31
C ARG A 5 36.35 11.19 22.39
N GLU A 6 36.15 10.57 23.55
CA GLU A 6 34.87 10.01 23.96
C GLU A 6 33.80 11.11 23.85
N VAL A 7 32.78 10.87 23.02
CA VAL A 7 31.58 11.69 23.01
C VAL A 7 30.76 11.27 24.23
N ALA A 8 30.58 12.22 25.13
CA ALA A 8 29.94 12.10 26.42
C ALA A 8 28.53 11.48 26.35
N GLY A 9 28.21 10.71 27.40
CA GLY A 9 26.96 9.96 27.56
C GLY A 9 25.71 10.84 27.46
N TRP A 10 24.69 10.27 26.83
CA TRP A 10 23.36 10.84 26.79
C TRP A 10 22.76 10.88 28.19
N GLY A 11 22.54 12.09 28.70
CA GLY A 11 21.79 12.32 29.93
C GLY A 11 20.38 11.76 29.81
N THR A 12 19.92 11.17 30.90
CA THR A 12 18.57 10.64 31.09
C THR A 12 17.54 11.75 30.91
N VAL A 13 16.92 11.84 29.73
CA VAL A 13 15.74 12.71 29.55
C VAL A 13 14.56 11.98 30.18
N ALA A 14 14.21 12.39 31.41
CA ALA A 14 13.00 11.97 32.09
C ALA A 14 11.77 12.57 31.39
N GLY A 15 11.30 11.90 30.34
CA GLY A 15 10.03 12.20 29.68
C GLY A 15 9.27 10.90 29.48
N GLY A 16 8.15 10.71 30.19
CA GLY A 16 7.35 9.48 30.14
C GLY A 16 6.82 9.08 28.75
N GLY A 17 6.87 9.99 27.76
CA GLY A 17 6.47 9.73 26.38
C GLY A 17 7.29 8.66 25.67
N GLY A 18 8.60 8.59 25.93
CA GLY A 18 9.49 7.61 25.31
C GLY A 18 9.17 6.17 25.73
N ALA A 19 8.99 5.93 27.03
CA ALA A 19 8.64 4.61 27.56
C ALA A 19 7.27 4.12 27.05
N ALA A 20 6.26 5.00 27.02
CA ALA A 20 4.94 4.67 26.48
C ALA A 20 4.98 4.30 24.99
N ALA A 21 5.82 4.97 24.19
CA ALA A 21 6.02 4.64 22.79
C ALA A 21 6.67 3.24 22.62
N VAL A 22 7.63 2.89 23.49
CA VAL A 22 8.22 1.54 23.51
C VAL A 22 7.19 0.50 23.87
N GLU A 23 6.38 0.70 24.92
CA GLU A 23 5.32 -0.23 25.29
C GLU A 23 4.33 -0.46 24.14
N LYS A 24 3.92 0.61 23.47
CA LYS A 24 3.04 0.53 22.30
C LYS A 24 3.67 -0.29 21.18
N ALA A 25 4.94 -0.06 20.86
CA ALA A 25 5.66 -0.81 19.83
C ALA A 25 5.83 -2.29 20.20
N VAL A 26 6.15 -2.60 21.46
CA VAL A 26 6.23 -3.97 21.97
C VAL A 26 4.90 -4.70 21.79
N ARG A 27 3.77 -4.04 22.08
CA ARG A 27 2.43 -4.62 21.87
C ARG A 27 2.13 -4.91 20.40
N CYS A 28 2.75 -4.20 19.45
CA CYS A 28 2.57 -4.41 18.02
C CYS A 28 3.35 -5.61 17.47
N LEU A 29 4.42 -6.06 18.16
CA LEU A 29 5.16 -7.24 17.75
C LEU A 29 4.27 -8.49 17.82
N GLY A 30 4.30 -9.28 16.75
CA GLY A 30 3.48 -10.48 16.60
C GLY A 30 2.06 -10.20 16.13
N ARG A 31 1.68 -8.93 15.93
CA ARG A 31 0.36 -8.57 15.40
C ARG A 31 0.34 -8.51 13.88
N GLY A 32 -0.88 -8.66 13.36
CA GLY A 32 -1.20 -8.48 11.96
C GLY A 32 -1.11 -7.02 11.50
N VAL A 33 -0.75 -6.81 10.25
CA VAL A 33 -0.82 -5.52 9.55
C VAL A 33 -1.32 -5.71 8.13
N ASP A 34 -1.94 -4.66 7.61
CA ASP A 34 -2.38 -4.58 6.23
C ASP A 34 -1.33 -3.86 5.37
N MET A 35 -0.68 -4.60 4.47
CA MET A 35 0.33 -4.04 3.57
C MET A 35 -0.23 -3.08 2.52
N THR A 36 -1.55 -2.98 2.35
CA THR A 36 -2.16 -1.98 1.48
C THR A 36 -2.21 -0.59 2.12
N GLY A 37 -2.06 -0.49 3.46
CA GLY A 37 -2.08 0.77 4.21
C GLY A 37 -0.71 1.36 4.55
N ASP A 38 -0.70 2.60 5.05
CA ASP A 38 0.50 3.27 5.58
C ASP A 38 0.97 2.55 6.85
N LEU A 39 2.14 1.92 6.84
CA LEU A 39 2.64 1.13 7.97
C LEU A 39 2.88 2.01 9.21
N ARG A 40 1.97 1.88 10.20
CA ARG A 40 2.00 2.60 11.48
C ARG A 40 1.58 1.71 12.63
N LEU A 41 2.04 2.05 13.84
CA LEU A 41 1.65 1.35 15.06
C LEU A 41 0.12 1.32 15.26
N LYS A 42 -0.58 2.42 14.92
CA LYS A 42 -2.04 2.51 15.02
C LYS A 42 -2.81 1.63 14.03
N HIS A 43 -2.14 1.09 13.00
CA HIS A 43 -2.74 0.24 11.98
C HIS A 43 -2.45 -1.26 12.22
N CYS A 44 -1.78 -1.59 13.32
CA CYS A 44 -1.66 -2.99 13.75
C CYS A 44 -3.04 -3.53 14.13
N LYS A 45 -3.34 -4.76 13.71
CA LYS A 45 -4.63 -5.39 13.91
C LYS A 45 -4.81 -5.81 15.36
N ASP A 46 -5.70 -5.12 16.07
CA ASP A 46 -5.97 -5.41 17.47
C ASP A 46 -6.88 -6.64 17.66
N ALA A 47 -7.87 -6.81 16.78
CA ALA A 47 -8.89 -7.85 16.84
C ALA A 47 -8.34 -9.29 16.75
N GLY A 48 -7.21 -9.46 16.05
CA GLY A 48 -6.51 -10.74 15.95
C GLY A 48 -5.59 -11.05 17.13
N GLY A 49 -5.33 -10.09 18.02
CA GLY A 49 -4.38 -10.29 19.12
C GLY A 49 -2.95 -10.56 18.62
N CYS A 50 -2.19 -11.34 19.39
CA CYS A 50 -0.88 -11.82 18.98
C CYS A 50 -1.03 -13.07 18.11
N LEU A 51 -0.54 -13.00 16.87
CA LEU A 51 -0.73 -14.04 15.87
C LEU A 51 0.29 -15.16 15.96
N VAL A 52 1.37 -14.95 16.70
CA VAL A 52 2.49 -15.89 16.80
C VAL A 52 2.54 -16.54 18.17
N VAL A 53 3.03 -17.78 18.21
CA VAL A 53 3.31 -18.49 19.46
C VAL A 53 4.42 -17.76 20.21
N ARG A 54 4.13 -17.42 21.46
CA ARG A 54 5.04 -16.75 22.39
C ARG A 54 5.68 -17.79 23.28
N SER A 55 6.89 -17.54 23.78
CA SER A 55 7.57 -18.48 24.67
C SER A 55 6.80 -18.67 25.98
N ALA A 56 6.00 -19.72 26.08
CA ALA A 56 5.29 -20.08 27.30
C ALA A 56 6.31 -20.37 28.42
N GLY A 57 6.13 -19.74 29.59
CA GLY A 57 6.91 -20.03 30.80
C GLY A 57 8.12 -19.12 31.07
N ARG A 58 8.54 -18.24 30.15
CA ARG A 58 9.49 -17.17 30.50
C ARG A 58 8.71 -15.95 30.96
N LYS A 59 8.78 -15.65 32.27
CA LYS A 59 8.17 -14.43 32.81
C LYS A 59 8.74 -13.22 32.08
N ALA A 60 7.86 -12.29 31.73
CA ALA A 60 8.28 -10.98 31.26
C ALA A 60 9.20 -10.35 32.31
N ALA A 61 10.20 -9.58 31.87
CA ALA A 61 11.00 -8.81 32.81
C ALA A 61 10.09 -7.74 33.41
N GLU A 62 9.88 -7.80 34.73
CA GLU A 62 9.02 -6.85 35.45
C GLU A 62 9.49 -5.41 35.21
N LYS A 63 10.81 -5.21 35.10
CA LYS A 63 11.46 -3.95 34.72
C LYS A 63 12.68 -4.26 33.85
N ALA A 64 12.64 -3.87 32.58
CA ALA A 64 13.77 -3.97 31.67
C ALA A 64 14.36 -2.58 31.40
N VAL A 65 15.68 -2.44 31.50
CA VAL A 65 16.37 -1.21 31.09
C VAL A 65 16.52 -1.22 29.57
N VAL A 66 15.86 -0.29 28.91
CA VAL A 66 15.94 -0.06 27.48
C VAL A 66 16.89 1.12 27.21
N PRO A 67 17.98 0.92 26.46
CA PRO A 67 18.94 1.99 26.17
C PRO A 67 18.25 3.21 25.56
N GLY A 68 18.46 4.39 26.15
CA GLY A 68 17.85 5.65 25.69
C GLY A 68 16.40 5.88 26.10
N PHE A 69 15.71 4.88 26.68
CA PHE A 69 14.29 4.96 27.03
C PHE A 69 13.98 4.67 28.50
N GLY A 70 15.01 4.34 29.30
CA GLY A 70 14.86 4.10 30.72
C GLY A 70 14.26 2.74 31.01
N VAL A 71 13.46 2.64 32.08
CA VAL A 71 12.86 1.37 32.51
C VAL A 71 11.49 1.19 31.85
N VAL A 72 11.34 0.10 31.12
CA VAL A 72 10.06 -0.33 30.53
C VAL A 72 9.54 -1.53 31.32
N ALA A 73 8.26 -1.48 31.70
CA ALA A 73 7.61 -2.56 32.42
C ALA A 73 7.17 -3.68 31.47
N ASP A 74 7.09 -4.90 31.99
CA ASP A 74 6.51 -6.07 31.32
C ASP A 74 7.08 -6.38 29.93
N LEU A 75 8.38 -6.12 29.72
CA LEU A 75 9.03 -6.45 28.46
C LEU A 75 9.08 -7.97 28.29
N PRO A 76 8.46 -8.54 27.24
CA PRO A 76 8.44 -9.99 27.08
C PRO A 76 9.83 -10.56 26.80
N ALA A 77 10.11 -11.75 27.32
CA ALA A 77 11.43 -12.39 27.25
C ALA A 77 11.90 -12.77 25.83
N ASP A 78 10.98 -12.82 24.88
CA ASP A 78 11.19 -13.11 23.46
C ASP A 78 11.26 -11.83 22.60
N VAL A 79 11.32 -10.64 23.23
CA VAL A 79 11.60 -9.37 22.56
C VAL A 79 13.05 -8.98 22.81
N ARG A 80 13.81 -8.81 21.73
CA ARG A 80 15.18 -8.31 21.75
C ARG A 80 15.19 -6.82 21.46
N CYS A 81 15.96 -6.09 22.25
CA CYS A 81 16.28 -4.69 22.02
C CYS A 81 17.66 -4.59 21.36
N GLY A 82 17.70 -4.04 20.16
CA GLY A 82 18.91 -3.69 19.43
C GLY A 82 19.17 -2.19 19.50
N LYS A 83 20.44 -1.81 19.37
CA LYS A 83 20.82 -0.41 19.19
C LYS A 83 20.30 0.05 17.82
N GLY A 84 19.64 1.20 17.78
CA GLY A 84 19.28 1.85 16.52
C GLY A 84 20.48 2.48 15.82
N ASP A 85 20.24 3.08 14.66
CA ASP A 85 21.24 3.75 13.83
C ASP A 85 20.72 5.11 13.33
N ARG A 86 21.63 6.01 12.98
CA ARG A 86 21.35 7.37 12.52
C ARG A 86 21.99 7.57 11.16
N ILE A 87 21.18 7.54 10.12
CA ILE A 87 21.67 7.58 8.74
C ILE A 87 20.93 8.68 7.98
N ARG A 88 21.68 9.53 7.28
CA ARG A 88 21.14 10.27 6.14
C ARG A 88 21.24 9.37 4.92
N PHE A 89 20.13 9.16 4.24
CA PHE A 89 20.08 8.33 3.06
C PHE A 89 19.53 9.14 1.88
N ARG A 90 20.33 9.19 0.82
CA ARG A 90 19.97 9.78 -0.47
C ARG A 90 19.76 8.64 -1.45
N SER A 91 18.54 8.51 -1.98
CA SER A 91 18.29 7.52 -3.01
C SER A 91 18.89 7.96 -4.36
N ASP A 92 19.08 6.98 -5.23
CA ASP A 92 19.16 7.23 -6.66
C ASP A 92 17.80 7.69 -7.20
N VAL A 93 17.79 8.21 -8.43
CA VAL A 93 16.56 8.51 -9.18
C VAL A 93 16.14 7.23 -9.90
N LEU A 94 15.04 6.64 -9.43
CA LEU A 94 14.61 5.31 -9.86
C LEU A 94 13.24 5.36 -10.53
N GLU A 95 13.03 4.47 -11.50
CA GLU A 95 11.69 4.20 -12.02
C GLU A 95 10.78 3.62 -10.92
N PHE A 96 9.47 3.78 -11.12
CA PHE A 96 8.42 3.38 -10.17
C PHE A 96 8.63 1.98 -9.57
N ASN A 97 8.80 0.96 -10.42
CA ASN A 97 8.91 -0.43 -9.96
C ASN A 97 10.18 -0.67 -9.12
N LYS A 98 11.31 -0.05 -9.49
CA LYS A 98 12.57 -0.19 -8.76
C LYS A 98 12.49 0.48 -7.39
N MET A 99 11.85 1.66 -7.31
CA MET A 99 11.63 2.33 -6.02
C MET A 99 10.67 1.53 -5.13
N SER A 100 9.58 0.99 -5.71
CA SER A 100 8.65 0.10 -5.02
C SER A 100 9.36 -1.13 -4.42
N GLU A 101 10.19 -1.81 -5.22
CA GLU A 101 11.02 -2.95 -4.77
C GLU A 101 11.97 -2.54 -3.64
N ALA A 102 12.60 -1.36 -3.72
CA ALA A 102 13.49 -0.85 -2.67
C ALA A 102 12.74 -0.64 -1.34
N PHE A 103 11.52 -0.10 -1.36
CA PHE A 103 10.68 0.04 -0.17
C PHE A 103 10.27 -1.31 0.42
N ASN A 104 9.93 -2.28 -0.42
CA ASN A 104 9.58 -3.62 0.02
C ASN A 104 10.78 -4.32 0.69
N HIS A 105 11.97 -4.22 0.10
CA HIS A 105 13.21 -4.76 0.69
C HIS A 105 13.53 -4.13 2.04
N ARG A 106 13.30 -2.81 2.22
CA ARG A 106 13.47 -2.15 3.53
C ARG A 106 12.58 -2.77 4.61
N ASN A 107 11.41 -3.30 4.24
CA ASN A 107 10.48 -4.01 5.13
C ASN A 107 10.70 -5.53 5.20
N SER A 108 11.81 -6.03 4.64
CA SER A 108 12.15 -7.47 4.53
C SER A 108 11.18 -8.28 3.67
N LEU A 109 10.60 -7.65 2.65
CA LEU A 109 9.69 -8.26 1.70
C LEU A 109 10.31 -8.29 0.30
N ALA A 110 10.02 -9.35 -0.45
CA ALA A 110 10.38 -9.45 -1.86
C ALA A 110 9.19 -9.04 -2.75
N GLY A 111 9.47 -8.71 -4.01
CA GLY A 111 8.47 -8.46 -5.03
C GLY A 111 8.23 -6.99 -5.35
N LYS A 112 7.46 -6.76 -6.41
CA LYS A 112 7.33 -5.46 -7.09
C LYS A 112 6.06 -4.70 -6.76
N ILE A 113 5.10 -5.39 -6.13
CA ILE A 113 3.79 -4.81 -5.81
C ILE A 113 4.02 -3.68 -4.79
N PRO A 114 3.60 -2.45 -5.11
CA PRO A 114 3.85 -1.31 -4.23
C PRO A 114 3.09 -1.44 -2.91
N SER A 115 3.80 -1.26 -1.80
CA SER A 115 3.19 -1.22 -0.47
C SER A 115 2.39 0.07 -0.26
N GLY A 116 1.44 0.04 0.69
CA GLY A 116 0.72 1.23 1.13
C GLY A 116 1.64 2.31 1.70
N LEU A 117 2.71 1.92 2.40
CA LEU A 117 3.76 2.84 2.85
C LEU A 117 4.40 3.58 1.67
N PHE A 118 4.80 2.86 0.62
CA PHE A 118 5.37 3.46 -0.59
C PHE A 118 4.39 4.43 -1.25
N ASN A 119 3.12 4.03 -1.42
CA ASN A 119 2.08 4.90 -1.97
C ASN A 119 1.93 6.19 -1.15
N SER A 120 1.91 6.05 0.17
CA SER A 120 1.73 7.17 1.09
C SER A 120 2.93 8.12 1.12
N CYS A 121 4.16 7.60 0.94
CA CYS A 121 5.37 8.42 0.85
C CYS A 121 5.44 9.30 -0.41
N PHE A 122 4.90 8.83 -1.54
CA PHE A 122 4.95 9.53 -2.83
C PHE A 122 3.61 10.13 -3.27
N ASP A 123 2.62 10.13 -2.37
CA ASP A 123 1.29 10.68 -2.64
C ASP A 123 0.65 10.07 -3.90
N LEU A 124 0.55 8.74 -3.91
CA LEU A 124 0.03 7.94 -5.02
C LEU A 124 -1.39 7.49 -4.67
N GLU A 125 -2.39 8.12 -5.30
CA GLU A 125 -3.81 8.06 -4.90
C GLU A 125 -4.77 7.53 -5.98
N SER A 126 -4.29 7.08 -7.15
CA SER A 126 -5.18 6.78 -8.29
C SER A 126 -6.07 5.52 -8.14
N GLY A 127 -5.99 4.81 -7.01
CA GLY A 127 -6.70 3.54 -6.81
C GLY A 127 -6.19 2.37 -7.66
N SER A 128 -5.34 2.65 -8.66
CA SER A 128 -4.67 1.67 -9.51
C SER A 128 -3.19 2.00 -9.60
N TRP A 129 -2.35 1.18 -8.96
CA TRP A 129 -0.90 1.41 -9.01
C TRP A 129 -0.32 1.30 -10.42
N ALA A 130 -1.03 0.66 -11.37
CA ALA A 130 -0.63 0.61 -12.77
C ALA A 130 -0.75 1.98 -13.45
N GLU A 131 -1.78 2.77 -13.10
CA GLU A 131 -1.95 4.13 -13.57
C GLU A 131 -0.90 5.05 -12.96
N ASP A 132 -0.67 4.94 -11.64
CA ASP A 132 0.42 5.66 -10.96
C ASP A 132 1.78 5.38 -11.62
N ALA A 133 2.07 4.11 -11.91
CA ALA A 133 3.30 3.70 -12.58
C ALA A 133 3.40 4.22 -14.02
N ALA A 134 2.27 4.31 -14.73
CA ALA A 134 2.22 4.85 -16.08
C ALA A 134 2.34 6.38 -16.12
N ALA A 135 1.87 7.08 -15.08
CA ALA A 135 1.98 8.54 -14.97
C ALA A 135 3.36 8.98 -14.45
N THR A 136 4.05 8.14 -13.68
CA THR A 136 5.34 8.45 -13.05
C THR A 136 6.52 8.17 -13.99
N LYS A 137 7.41 9.15 -14.17
CA LYS A 137 8.71 8.98 -14.84
C LYS A 137 9.72 8.37 -13.89
N CYS A 138 9.97 9.06 -12.77
CA CYS A 138 11.00 8.70 -11.81
C CYS A 138 10.60 9.18 -10.40
N LEU A 139 11.17 8.52 -9.39
CA LEU A 139 10.98 8.79 -7.98
C LEU A 139 12.35 8.88 -7.30
N ALA A 140 12.48 9.76 -6.31
CA ALA A 140 13.69 9.88 -5.49
C ALA A 140 13.37 10.44 -4.10
N PHE A 141 14.28 10.28 -3.14
CA PHE A 141 14.17 10.91 -1.83
C PHE A 141 15.53 11.16 -1.17
N ASP A 142 15.59 12.17 -0.31
CA ASP A 142 16.69 12.42 0.63
C ASP A 142 16.08 12.57 2.02
N GLY A 143 16.62 11.87 3.01
CA GLY A 143 16.09 11.94 4.35
C GLY A 143 17.02 11.44 5.44
N TYR A 144 16.79 11.96 6.64
CA TYR A 144 17.37 11.41 7.86
C TYR A 144 16.45 10.37 8.46
N PHE A 145 17.02 9.21 8.78
CA PHE A 145 16.36 8.12 9.49
C PHE A 145 17.14 7.87 10.78
N ILE A 146 16.49 8.15 11.92
CA ILE A 146 17.08 8.14 13.24
C ILE A 146 16.35 7.06 14.03
N SER A 147 16.85 5.83 13.97
CA SER A 147 16.41 4.77 14.86
C SER A 147 17.13 4.94 16.21
N LEU A 148 16.36 5.08 17.27
CA LEU A 148 16.84 5.12 18.64
C LEU A 148 16.86 3.72 19.26
N LEU A 149 15.91 2.87 18.88
CA LEU A 149 15.74 1.52 19.39
C LEU A 149 15.16 0.61 18.31
N ASP A 150 15.83 -0.52 18.08
CA ASP A 150 15.30 -1.60 17.27
C ASP A 150 14.69 -2.67 18.18
N LEU A 151 13.45 -3.07 17.90
CA LEU A 151 12.76 -4.16 18.60
C LEU A 151 12.56 -5.32 17.65
N ARG A 152 12.85 -6.55 18.07
CA ARG A 152 12.67 -7.75 17.25
C ARG A 152 12.15 -8.92 18.07
N LEU A 153 11.30 -9.73 17.45
CA LEU A 153 10.90 -11.03 17.99
C LEU A 153 12.02 -12.06 17.84
N ASP A 154 12.34 -12.75 18.92
CA ASP A 154 13.27 -13.87 18.96
C ASP A 154 12.51 -15.18 19.25
N CYS A 155 11.53 -15.47 18.39
CA CYS A 155 10.81 -16.75 18.38
C CYS A 155 11.47 -17.68 17.36
N ARG A 156 12.02 -18.81 17.82
CA ARG A 156 12.64 -19.82 16.96
C ARG A 156 12.12 -21.22 17.32
N PRO A 157 11.40 -21.91 16.41
CA PRO A 157 10.88 -21.41 15.14
C PRO A 157 9.77 -20.36 15.35
N LEU A 158 9.58 -19.47 14.38
CA LEU A 158 8.42 -18.60 14.33
C LEU A 158 7.22 -19.42 13.85
N ALA A 159 6.16 -19.50 14.65
CA ALA A 159 4.95 -20.26 14.35
C ALA A 159 3.70 -19.43 14.66
N LEU A 160 2.62 -19.67 13.91
CA LEU A 160 1.32 -19.06 14.18
C LEU A 160 0.64 -19.72 15.38
N ALA A 161 -0.13 -18.93 16.12
CA ALA A 161 -0.99 -19.44 17.18
C ALA A 161 -2.14 -20.28 16.62
N ASP A 162 -2.55 -21.32 17.35
CA ASP A 162 -3.52 -22.32 16.88
C ASP A 162 -4.85 -21.71 16.42
N HIS A 163 -5.31 -20.65 17.08
CA HIS A 163 -6.54 -19.96 16.69
C HIS A 163 -6.44 -19.31 15.30
N VAL A 164 -5.27 -18.80 14.92
CA VAL A 164 -5.06 -18.22 13.57
C VAL A 164 -5.05 -19.33 12.53
N VAL A 165 -4.44 -20.47 12.85
CA VAL A 165 -4.41 -21.65 11.97
C VAL A 165 -5.82 -22.22 11.78
N GLY A 166 -6.60 -22.30 12.86
CA GLY A 166 -7.99 -22.79 12.83
C GLY A 166 -8.94 -21.90 12.04
N ASP A 167 -8.66 -20.61 11.93
CA ASP A 167 -9.47 -19.64 11.17
C ASP A 167 -9.17 -19.66 9.65
N VAL A 168 -8.19 -20.44 9.18
CA VAL A 168 -7.86 -20.52 7.75
C VAL A 168 -9.01 -21.18 6.98
N PRO A 169 -9.59 -20.52 5.97
CA PRO A 169 -10.69 -21.10 5.18
C PRO A 169 -10.22 -22.34 4.42
N ALA A 170 -10.95 -23.46 4.56
CA ALA A 170 -10.61 -24.73 3.91
C ALA A 170 -10.89 -24.73 2.38
N ALA A 171 -11.73 -23.83 1.90
CA ALA A 171 -12.14 -23.68 0.50
C ALA A 171 -12.12 -22.21 0.09
N TRP A 172 -12.36 -21.94 -1.20
CA TRP A 172 -12.60 -20.57 -1.68
C TRP A 172 -13.95 -20.06 -1.16
N ASP A 173 -13.94 -19.44 0.01
CA ASP A 173 -15.05 -18.72 0.61
C ASP A 173 -14.70 -17.23 0.72
N PRO A 174 -15.20 -16.39 -0.20
CA PRO A 174 -14.95 -14.95 -0.22
C PRO A 174 -15.27 -14.22 1.09
N ALA A 175 -16.32 -14.64 1.81
CA ALA A 175 -16.70 -14.00 3.07
C ALA A 175 -15.72 -14.36 4.19
N ALA A 176 -15.40 -15.65 4.33
CA ALA A 176 -14.44 -16.12 5.32
C ALA A 176 -13.03 -15.57 5.07
N ILE A 177 -12.60 -15.53 3.80
CA ILE A 177 -11.30 -14.97 3.40
C ILE A 177 -11.24 -13.47 3.68
N ALA A 178 -12.26 -12.71 3.29
CA ALA A 178 -12.29 -11.27 3.55
C ALA A 178 -12.25 -10.99 5.06
N SER A 179 -13.02 -11.73 5.85
CA SER A 179 -13.00 -11.63 7.32
C SER A 179 -11.63 -11.98 7.91
N PHE A 180 -10.95 -13.01 7.39
CA PHE A 180 -9.60 -13.36 7.80
C PHE A 180 -8.62 -12.21 7.56
N ILE A 181 -8.62 -11.62 6.35
CA ILE A 181 -7.73 -10.50 5.99
C ILE A 181 -8.07 -9.25 6.83
N GLU A 182 -9.35 -8.98 7.06
CA GLU A 182 -9.78 -7.87 7.89
C GLU A 182 -9.30 -8.02 9.34
N ARG A 183 -9.41 -9.23 9.91
CA ARG A 183 -9.07 -9.55 11.30
C ARG A 183 -7.56 -9.65 11.54
N TYR A 184 -6.84 -10.34 10.67
CA TYR A 184 -5.44 -10.70 10.86
C TYR A 184 -4.47 -9.92 9.97
N GLY A 185 -4.97 -9.18 8.98
CA GLY A 185 -4.12 -8.53 7.99
C GLY A 185 -3.48 -9.53 7.03
N THR A 186 -2.47 -9.06 6.29
CA THR A 186 -1.76 -9.85 5.29
C THR A 186 -0.36 -10.26 5.76
N HIS A 187 0.23 -9.48 6.65
CA HIS A 187 1.60 -9.67 7.15
C HIS A 187 1.64 -9.53 8.66
N ILE A 188 2.69 -10.07 9.28
CA ILE A 188 2.92 -10.04 10.72
C ILE A 188 4.13 -9.17 11.01
N VAL A 189 4.03 -8.31 12.01
CA VAL A 189 5.15 -7.49 12.50
C VAL A 189 6.08 -8.35 13.34
N VAL A 190 7.30 -8.58 12.87
CA VAL A 190 8.35 -9.32 13.61
C VAL A 190 9.48 -8.43 14.09
N GLY A 191 9.52 -7.18 13.64
CA GLY A 191 10.44 -6.17 14.15
C GLY A 191 10.02 -4.74 13.82
N LEU A 192 10.54 -3.80 14.60
CA LEU A 192 10.24 -2.37 14.52
C LEU A 192 11.50 -1.56 14.80
N GLY A 193 11.66 -0.41 14.16
CA GLY A 193 12.62 0.62 14.55
C GLY A 193 11.87 1.85 15.05
N LEU A 194 12.10 2.23 16.31
CA LEU A 194 11.53 3.41 16.96
C LEU A 194 12.48 4.59 16.89
N GLY A 195 11.98 5.75 16.52
CA GLY A 195 12.72 7.00 16.54
C GLY A 195 12.04 8.08 15.71
N GLY A 196 12.76 8.67 14.77
CA GLY A 196 12.25 9.75 13.92
C GLY A 196 12.82 9.72 12.52
N GLN A 197 12.05 10.21 11.55
CA GLN A 197 12.52 10.48 10.19
C GLN A 197 12.03 11.84 9.70
N ASP A 198 12.88 12.49 8.92
CA ASP A 198 12.64 13.76 8.25
C ASP A 198 13.11 13.61 6.81
N VAL A 199 12.15 13.56 5.88
CA VAL A 199 12.39 13.08 4.51
C VAL A 199 11.71 14.01 3.50
N VAL A 200 12.42 14.33 2.43
CA VAL A 200 11.87 14.96 1.23
C VAL A 200 11.83 13.94 0.10
N TYR A 201 10.63 13.72 -0.44
CA TYR A 201 10.37 12.85 -1.57
C TYR A 201 10.14 13.71 -2.83
N VAL A 202 10.54 13.18 -3.98
CA VAL A 202 10.32 13.79 -5.28
C VAL A 202 9.65 12.77 -6.17
N LYS A 203 8.52 13.17 -6.77
CA LYS A 203 7.78 12.44 -7.79
C LYS A 203 7.84 13.23 -9.08
N GLN A 204 8.43 12.65 -10.12
CA GLN A 204 8.51 13.26 -11.44
C GLN A 204 7.49 12.61 -12.38
N ASP A 205 6.66 13.43 -13.01
CA ASP A 205 5.66 13.01 -13.99
C ASP A 205 6.29 12.67 -15.34
N ARG A 206 5.67 11.77 -16.10
CA ARG A 206 6.15 11.38 -17.44
C ARG A 206 6.28 12.53 -18.44
N SER A 207 5.48 13.58 -18.28
CA SER A 207 5.52 14.77 -19.12
C SER A 207 6.69 15.71 -18.80
N SER A 208 7.39 15.51 -17.67
CA SER A 208 8.48 16.38 -17.23
C SER A 208 9.66 16.32 -18.20
N PRO A 209 10.17 17.48 -18.69
CA PRO A 209 11.31 17.53 -19.59
C PRO A 209 12.65 17.25 -18.88
N LEU A 210 12.69 17.36 -17.55
CA LEU A 210 13.91 17.25 -16.76
C LEU A 210 14.53 15.84 -16.85
N SER A 211 15.86 15.81 -16.90
CA SER A 211 16.65 14.59 -16.83
C SER A 211 16.75 14.05 -15.40
N PRO A 212 17.00 12.74 -15.22
CA PRO A 212 17.25 12.18 -13.89
C PRO A 212 18.42 12.85 -13.15
N SER A 213 19.45 13.32 -13.85
CA SER A 213 20.59 14.05 -13.26
C SER A 213 20.18 15.40 -12.69
N GLU A 214 19.34 16.16 -13.39
CA GLU A 214 18.82 17.44 -12.89
C GLU A 214 17.96 17.21 -11.64
N ILE A 215 17.05 16.22 -11.67
CA ILE A 215 16.24 15.83 -10.50
C ILE A 215 17.14 15.49 -9.31
N LYS A 216 18.21 14.71 -9.55
CA LYS A 216 19.15 14.32 -8.51
C LYS A 216 19.87 15.52 -7.91
N GLU A 217 20.41 16.40 -8.75
CA GLU A 217 21.12 17.59 -8.32
C GLU A 217 20.22 18.52 -7.50
N HIS A 218 18.99 18.75 -7.99
CA HIS A 218 18.04 19.60 -7.29
C HIS A 218 17.61 19.01 -5.93
N LEU A 219 17.36 17.71 -5.87
CA LEU A 219 17.02 17.02 -4.62
C LEU A 219 18.16 17.09 -3.62
N ASP A 220 19.40 16.83 -4.04
CA ASP A 220 20.57 16.89 -3.16
C ASP A 220 20.76 18.30 -2.59
N ARG A 221 20.61 19.33 -3.43
CA ARG A 221 20.68 20.75 -3.03
C ARG A 221 19.58 21.13 -2.05
N LEU A 222 18.35 20.72 -2.33
CA LEU A 222 17.20 20.94 -1.45
C LEU A 222 17.39 20.23 -0.11
N GLY A 223 17.78 18.96 -0.12
CA GLY A 223 18.06 18.20 1.10
C GLY A 223 19.14 18.87 1.94
N ASP A 224 20.23 19.34 1.33
CA ASP A 224 21.26 20.10 2.05
C ASP A 224 20.72 21.38 2.66
N GLN A 225 19.90 22.14 1.92
CA GLN A 225 19.31 23.35 2.46
C GLN A 225 18.35 23.09 3.64
N LEU A 226 17.50 22.06 3.52
CA LEU A 226 16.53 21.68 4.54
C LEU A 226 17.22 21.19 5.82
N PHE A 227 18.16 20.26 5.69
CA PHE A 227 18.75 19.60 6.84
C PHE A 227 19.86 20.41 7.53
N THR A 228 20.41 21.44 6.85
CA THR A 228 21.28 22.45 7.49
C THR A 228 20.50 23.60 8.14
N GLY A 229 19.18 23.67 7.95
CA GLY A 229 18.33 24.74 8.50
C GLY A 229 18.37 26.05 7.71
N THR A 230 19.04 26.08 6.55
CA THR A 230 19.02 27.26 5.66
C THR A 230 17.71 27.43 4.89
N CYS A 231 16.87 26.37 4.86
CA CYS A 231 15.53 26.38 4.31
C CYS A 231 14.54 25.77 5.31
N THR A 232 13.41 26.44 5.51
CA THR A 232 12.26 25.90 6.25
C THR A 232 11.09 25.74 5.29
N LEU A 233 10.61 24.50 5.09
CA LEU A 233 9.34 24.27 4.40
C LEU A 233 8.18 24.55 5.37
N PRO A 234 7.09 25.19 4.91
CA PRO A 234 6.01 25.59 5.80
C PRO A 234 5.37 24.38 6.49
N PRO A 235 5.16 24.43 7.82
CA PRO A 235 4.48 23.38 8.54
C PRO A 235 3.00 23.30 8.15
N SER A 236 2.44 22.09 8.20
CA SER A 236 1.08 21.72 7.76
C SER A 236 -0.08 22.54 8.36
N ASN A 237 0.14 23.35 9.40
CA ASN A 237 -0.91 24.00 10.18
C ASN A 237 -0.93 25.55 10.16
N ARG A 238 -0.16 26.22 9.30
CA ARG A 238 -0.30 27.69 9.18
C ARG A 238 -1.40 28.05 8.19
N LYS A 239 -2.55 28.52 8.70
CA LYS A 239 -3.44 29.41 7.94
C LYS A 239 -2.58 30.59 7.46
N LEU A 240 -2.30 30.63 6.16
CA LEU A 240 -1.43 31.64 5.56
C LEU A 240 -2.11 33.01 5.70
N ARG A 241 -1.67 33.82 6.68
CA ARG A 241 -1.72 35.27 6.51
C ARG A 241 -0.57 35.65 5.58
N GLU A 242 -0.90 36.39 4.54
CA GLU A 242 -0.02 36.89 3.48
C GLU A 242 1.24 37.57 4.05
N HIS A 243 2.31 36.82 4.26
CA HIS A 243 3.63 37.41 4.40
C HIS A 243 4.64 36.57 3.60
N LYS A 244 5.09 37.17 2.50
CA LYS A 244 6.11 36.69 1.56
C LYS A 244 7.38 36.32 2.33
N SER A 245 7.51 35.06 2.73
CA SER A 245 8.77 34.50 3.24
C SER A 245 9.54 33.98 2.03
N LYS A 246 10.76 34.47 1.82
CA LYS A 246 11.61 34.13 0.67
C LYS A 246 11.90 32.61 0.66
N VAL A 247 11.50 31.94 -0.41
CA VAL A 247 11.73 30.51 -0.68
C VAL A 247 13.09 30.35 -1.38
N PRO A 248 13.88 29.28 -1.14
CA PRO A 248 15.27 29.19 -1.61
C PRO A 248 15.45 28.98 -3.12
N GLU A 249 16.63 29.41 -3.58
CA GLU A 249 17.09 29.52 -4.97
C GLU A 249 17.50 28.18 -5.62
N ALA A 250 17.43 27.04 -4.90
CA ALA A 250 17.70 25.72 -5.49
C ALA A 250 16.73 25.35 -6.61
N PHE A 251 15.51 25.93 -6.52
CA PHE A 251 14.48 25.99 -7.53
C PHE A 251 13.89 27.40 -7.50
N ASN A 252 14.27 28.29 -8.42
CA ASN A 252 13.55 29.55 -8.65
C ASN A 252 12.15 29.31 -9.31
N VAL A 253 11.40 28.34 -8.80
CA VAL A 253 10.21 27.75 -9.44
C VAL A 253 8.95 27.83 -8.54
N PHE A 254 9.10 28.18 -7.26
CA PHE A 254 7.98 28.22 -6.32
C PHE A 254 7.12 29.48 -6.45
N ASP A 255 6.26 29.51 -7.48
CA ASP A 255 4.87 29.95 -7.26
C ASP A 255 4.14 28.76 -6.62
N ALA A 256 4.53 28.40 -5.39
CA ALA A 256 4.00 27.25 -4.68
C ALA A 256 2.51 27.48 -4.40
N GLN A 257 1.64 26.87 -5.20
CA GLN A 257 0.29 26.58 -4.73
C GLN A 257 0.43 25.41 -3.74
N VAL A 258 0.33 25.73 -2.46
CA VAL A 258 0.19 24.74 -1.40
C VAL A 258 -1.21 24.15 -1.54
N THR A 259 -1.33 23.00 -2.18
CA THR A 259 -2.59 22.24 -2.18
C THR A 259 -2.66 21.48 -0.86
N GLN A 260 -3.47 21.97 0.08
CA GLN A 260 -3.78 21.24 1.31
C GLN A 260 -4.74 20.10 0.97
N GLN A 261 -4.21 18.90 0.73
CA GLN A 261 -4.99 17.67 0.85
C GLN A 261 -4.66 17.02 2.19
N GLY A 262 -5.61 17.12 3.11
CA GLY A 262 -5.50 16.59 4.46
C GLY A 262 -5.60 15.07 4.45
N LEU A 263 -4.47 14.38 4.37
CA LEU A 263 -4.40 12.95 4.67
C LEU A 263 -4.32 12.73 6.18
N GLN A 264 -5.29 11.99 6.70
CA GLN A 264 -5.43 11.63 8.11
C GLN A 264 -4.38 10.60 8.53
N GLY A 265 -3.10 10.96 8.52
CA GLY A 265 -2.04 10.03 8.89
C GLY A 265 -0.63 10.59 8.77
N ILE A 266 -0.29 11.22 7.64
CA ILE A 266 1.02 11.85 7.43
C ILE A 266 0.83 13.37 7.55
N MET A 267 1.65 14.04 8.37
CA MET A 267 1.85 15.49 8.21
C MET A 267 2.77 15.71 7.01
N ALA A 268 2.25 15.47 5.79
CA ALA A 268 2.96 15.71 4.55
C ALA A 268 2.42 16.99 3.93
N THR A 269 3.31 17.83 3.42
CA THR A 269 2.96 19.01 2.63
C THR A 269 3.44 18.76 1.20
N PRO A 270 2.55 18.38 0.27
CA PRO A 270 2.90 18.35 -1.14
C PRO A 270 3.08 19.81 -1.60
N VAL A 271 4.25 20.09 -2.16
CA VAL A 271 4.56 21.33 -2.86
C VAL A 271 4.77 20.95 -4.33
N SER A 272 3.77 21.25 -5.16
CA SER A 272 3.90 21.06 -6.61
C SER A 272 4.86 22.11 -7.16
N CYS A 273 5.85 21.66 -7.93
CA CYS A 273 6.78 22.51 -8.66
C CYS A 273 6.41 22.53 -10.14
N LYS A 274 6.72 23.64 -10.82
CA LYS A 274 6.58 23.73 -12.28
C LYS A 274 7.39 22.60 -12.95
N GLU A 275 6.99 22.23 -14.17
CA GLU A 275 7.64 21.21 -15.01
C GLU A 275 7.33 19.74 -14.65
N GLY A 276 6.20 19.48 -14.00
CA GLY A 276 5.73 18.11 -13.74
C GLY A 276 6.54 17.40 -12.65
N VAL A 277 6.96 18.14 -11.62
CA VAL A 277 7.67 17.60 -10.46
C VAL A 277 6.91 17.95 -9.19
N THR A 278 6.60 16.94 -8.38
CA THR A 278 5.97 17.10 -7.08
C THR A 278 7.00 16.82 -5.98
N VAL A 279 7.16 17.76 -5.04
CA VAL A 279 8.03 17.62 -3.87
C VAL A 279 7.16 17.41 -2.63
N ILE A 280 7.45 16.39 -1.83
CA ILE A 280 6.66 16.03 -0.66
C ILE A 280 7.58 16.00 0.55
N HIS A 281 7.35 16.88 1.50
CA HIS A 281 8.10 16.87 2.76
C HIS A 281 7.32 16.15 3.85
N SER A 282 7.96 15.23 4.57
CA SER A 282 7.33 14.40 5.59
C SER A 282 8.22 14.23 6.81
N LYS A 283 7.66 14.52 7.98
CA LYS A 283 8.23 14.21 9.30
C LYS A 283 7.40 13.12 9.99
N ARG A 284 8.07 12.15 10.60
CA ARG A 284 7.45 11.10 11.45
C ARG A 284 8.32 10.88 12.69
N GLY A 285 7.69 10.78 13.86
CA GLY A 285 8.41 10.84 15.15
C GLY A 285 8.93 12.25 15.44
N GLY A 286 9.11 12.58 16.71
CA GLY A 286 9.35 13.96 17.14
C GLY A 286 8.13 14.88 16.94
N ASN A 287 8.32 16.17 17.20
CA ASN A 287 7.34 17.21 16.94
C ASN A 287 7.37 17.61 15.46
N ALA A 288 6.43 17.11 14.67
CA ALA A 288 6.30 17.44 13.24
C ALA A 288 6.05 18.94 12.97
N ALA A 289 5.62 19.72 13.97
CA ALA A 289 5.41 21.17 13.84
C ALA A 289 6.70 22.00 13.97
N ALA A 290 7.84 21.39 14.27
CA ALA A 290 9.12 22.08 14.39
C ALA A 290 9.56 22.74 13.06
N SER A 291 10.11 23.94 13.16
CA SER A 291 10.44 24.84 12.04
C SER A 291 11.44 24.24 11.07
N ASP A 292 12.47 23.61 11.64
CA ASP A 292 13.62 23.09 10.91
C ASP A 292 14.01 21.69 11.40
N HIS A 293 15.05 21.14 10.78
CA HIS A 293 15.56 19.81 11.10
C HIS A 293 16.20 19.74 12.49
N SER A 294 16.93 20.77 12.90
CA SER A 294 17.70 20.79 14.15
C SER A 294 16.77 20.85 15.37
N GLU A 295 15.73 21.69 15.31
CA GLU A 295 14.68 21.76 16.33
C GLU A 295 13.92 20.44 16.41
N TRP A 296 13.53 19.88 15.25
CA TRP A 296 12.84 18.59 15.18
C TRP A 296 13.68 17.47 15.82
N LEU A 297 14.97 17.42 15.50
CA LEU A 297 15.90 16.41 15.97
C LEU A 297 15.94 16.30 17.50
N LEU A 298 15.91 17.44 18.20
CA LEU A 298 15.92 17.48 19.66
C LEU A 298 14.66 16.87 20.30
N THR A 299 13.55 16.84 19.56
CA THR A 299 12.26 16.31 20.04
C THR A 299 12.10 14.81 19.82
N VAL A 300 12.88 14.19 18.91
CA VAL A 300 12.75 12.77 18.55
C VAL A 300 12.87 11.83 19.75
N PRO A 301 13.82 12.00 20.70
CA PRO A 301 13.91 11.13 21.88
C PRO A 301 12.70 11.19 22.81
N ALA A 302 12.04 12.35 22.91
CA ALA A 302 10.92 12.56 23.82
C ALA A 302 9.62 11.94 23.28
N THR A 303 9.45 11.97 21.94
CA THR A 303 8.23 11.51 21.26
C THR A 303 8.57 10.66 20.03
N PRO A 304 9.24 9.50 20.18
CA PRO A 304 9.57 8.65 19.03
C PRO A 304 8.32 8.00 18.43
N ASP A 305 8.41 7.58 17.17
CA ASP A 305 7.39 6.77 16.48
C ASP A 305 8.07 5.65 15.67
N ALA A 306 7.30 4.69 15.16
CA ALA A 306 7.81 3.61 14.32
C ALA A 306 8.14 4.10 12.91
N ILE A 307 9.44 4.09 12.59
CA ILE A 307 9.98 4.54 11.31
C ILE A 307 10.40 3.40 10.38
N SER A 308 10.51 2.18 10.92
CA SER A 308 10.74 0.97 10.12
C SER A 308 10.01 -0.23 10.68
N PHE A 309 9.60 -1.12 9.79
CA PHE A 309 8.90 -2.36 10.10
C PHE A 309 9.67 -3.52 9.47
N LYS A 310 9.71 -4.67 10.16
CA LYS A 310 10.19 -5.94 9.62
C LYS A 310 9.02 -6.90 9.64
N LEU A 311 8.67 -7.40 8.47
CA LEU A 311 7.40 -8.10 8.24
C LEU A 311 7.64 -9.48 7.67
N VAL A 312 6.73 -10.40 7.94
CA VAL A 312 6.65 -11.71 7.29
C VAL A 312 5.22 -11.93 6.78
N PRO A 313 5.03 -12.45 5.55
CA PRO A 313 3.70 -12.80 5.05
C PRO A 313 3.06 -13.85 5.95
N ILE A 314 1.79 -13.67 6.34
CA ILE A 314 1.10 -14.62 7.23
C ILE A 314 1.05 -16.04 6.64
N THR A 315 0.89 -16.12 5.31
CA THR A 315 0.85 -17.36 4.55
C THR A 315 2.16 -18.13 4.54
N SER A 316 3.30 -17.46 4.76
CA SER A 316 4.60 -18.12 4.86
C SER A 316 4.71 -19.04 6.08
N LEU A 317 3.88 -18.82 7.11
CA LEU A 317 3.83 -19.61 8.34
C LEU A 317 2.72 -20.67 8.36
N LEU A 318 1.97 -20.82 7.26
CA LEU A 318 0.84 -21.76 7.13
C LEU A 318 1.19 -23.01 6.31
N LYS A 319 2.48 -23.39 6.25
CA LYS A 319 2.93 -24.56 5.50
C LYS A 319 2.27 -25.84 6.05
N GLY A 320 1.59 -26.58 5.18
CA GLY A 320 0.89 -27.83 5.54
C GLY A 320 -0.53 -27.64 6.07
N VAL A 321 -1.03 -26.41 6.17
CA VAL A 321 -2.42 -26.11 6.55
C VAL A 321 -3.33 -26.25 5.34
N SER A 322 -4.46 -26.95 5.49
CA SER A 322 -5.45 -27.09 4.42
C SER A 322 -6.04 -25.73 4.04
N GLY A 323 -6.32 -25.51 2.75
CA GLY A 323 -6.91 -24.25 2.27
C GLY A 323 -5.95 -23.05 2.15
N VAL A 324 -4.69 -23.18 2.58
CA VAL A 324 -3.68 -22.10 2.48
C VAL A 324 -3.48 -21.57 1.06
N GLY A 325 -3.69 -22.42 0.05
CA GLY A 325 -3.61 -22.02 -1.37
C GLY A 325 -4.66 -20.96 -1.73
N PHE A 326 -5.89 -21.11 -1.25
CA PHE A 326 -6.98 -20.15 -1.48
C PHE A 326 -6.68 -18.82 -0.79
N LEU A 327 -6.27 -18.86 0.48
CA LEU A 327 -5.90 -17.66 1.22
C LEU A 327 -4.70 -16.94 0.59
N SER A 328 -3.68 -17.67 0.16
CA SER A 328 -2.50 -17.09 -0.51
C SER A 328 -2.87 -16.44 -1.83
N HIS A 329 -3.72 -17.09 -2.63
CA HIS A 329 -4.20 -16.52 -3.88
C HIS A 329 -5.02 -15.24 -3.63
N ALA A 330 -5.96 -15.25 -2.69
CA ALA A 330 -6.77 -14.10 -2.35
C ALA A 330 -5.96 -12.93 -1.80
N ILE A 331 -4.97 -13.17 -0.92
CA ILE A 331 -4.07 -12.12 -0.42
C ILE A 331 -3.26 -11.53 -1.58
N ASN A 332 -2.77 -12.34 -2.53
CA ASN A 332 -2.04 -11.82 -3.68
C ASN A 332 -2.92 -10.91 -4.56
N LEU A 333 -4.18 -11.30 -4.81
CA LEU A 333 -5.13 -10.45 -5.52
C LEU A 333 -5.43 -9.16 -4.74
N TYR A 334 -5.65 -9.28 -3.43
CA TYR A 334 -5.90 -8.14 -2.55
C TYR A 334 -4.74 -7.14 -2.57
N LEU A 335 -3.48 -7.60 -2.45
CA LEU A 335 -2.32 -6.72 -2.49
C LEU A 335 -2.08 -6.10 -3.87
N ARG A 336 -2.40 -6.83 -4.94
CA ARG A 336 -2.24 -6.38 -6.32
C ARG A 336 -3.27 -5.34 -6.72
N TYR A 337 -4.54 -5.56 -6.40
CA TYR A 337 -5.64 -4.71 -6.86
C TYR A 337 -6.15 -3.73 -5.80
N LYS A 338 -5.80 -3.95 -4.53
CA LYS A 338 -6.14 -3.09 -3.39
C LYS A 338 -7.60 -2.62 -3.36
N PRO A 339 -8.59 -3.51 -3.58
CA PRO A 339 -10.00 -3.11 -3.44
C PRO A 339 -10.25 -2.59 -2.01
N PRO A 340 -11.23 -1.68 -1.82
CA PRO A 340 -11.63 -1.26 -0.48
C PRO A 340 -11.97 -2.49 0.39
N THR A 341 -11.54 -2.51 1.66
CA THR A 341 -11.71 -3.70 2.53
C THR A 341 -13.17 -4.13 2.67
N GLY A 342 -14.11 -3.17 2.75
CA GLY A 342 -15.56 -3.45 2.79
C GLY A 342 -16.11 -4.09 1.50
N GLU A 343 -15.38 -3.99 0.40
CA GLU A 343 -15.73 -4.54 -0.91
C GLU A 343 -14.95 -5.82 -1.25
N LEU A 344 -13.94 -6.18 -0.44
CA LEU A 344 -13.06 -7.32 -0.70
C LEU A 344 -13.83 -8.63 -0.90
N ARG A 345 -14.88 -8.86 -0.10
CA ARG A 345 -15.75 -10.03 -0.27
C ARG A 345 -16.31 -10.10 -1.68
N TYR A 346 -16.92 -9.03 -2.16
CA TYR A 346 -17.53 -8.98 -3.49
C TYR A 346 -16.47 -9.12 -4.57
N PHE A 347 -15.32 -8.44 -4.41
CA PHE A 347 -14.20 -8.59 -5.33
C PHE A 347 -13.78 -10.06 -5.48
N LEU A 348 -13.64 -10.80 -4.36
CA LEU A 348 -13.25 -12.21 -4.36
C LEU A 348 -14.33 -13.16 -4.89
N ASP A 349 -15.63 -12.83 -4.75
CA ASP A 349 -16.73 -13.60 -5.34
C ASP A 349 -16.59 -13.73 -6.88
N PHE A 350 -16.00 -12.71 -7.52
CA PHE A 350 -15.80 -12.68 -8.96
C PHE A 350 -14.51 -13.37 -9.44
N GLN A 351 -13.58 -13.71 -8.55
CA GLN A 351 -12.28 -14.30 -8.92
C GLN A 351 -12.35 -15.82 -9.07
N HIS A 352 -13.40 -16.46 -8.57
CA HIS A 352 -13.57 -17.90 -8.70
C HIS A 352 -14.32 -18.24 -9.97
N HIS A 353 -13.73 -19.08 -10.84
CA HIS A 353 -14.40 -19.63 -12.01
C HIS A 353 -15.72 -20.31 -11.63
N ARG A 354 -16.83 -19.59 -11.69
CA ARG A 354 -18.17 -20.15 -11.66
C ARG A 354 -18.72 -20.12 -13.07
N LEU A 355 -19.60 -21.05 -13.41
CA LEU A 355 -20.43 -20.89 -14.60
C LEU A 355 -21.44 -19.77 -14.30
N TRP A 356 -21.05 -18.51 -14.48
CA TRP A 356 -21.85 -17.33 -14.09
C TRP A 356 -23.06 -17.09 -14.99
N ALA A 357 -23.15 -17.86 -16.09
CA ALA A 357 -24.32 -17.91 -16.93
C ALA A 357 -24.31 -19.26 -17.68
N PRO A 358 -25.47 -19.84 -18.05
CA PRO A 358 -25.59 -21.20 -18.63
C PRO A 358 -24.64 -21.47 -19.81
N VAL A 359 -24.30 -22.71 -20.15
CA VAL A 359 -23.60 -22.97 -21.42
C VAL A 359 -24.65 -22.98 -22.54
N LEU A 360 -24.35 -22.39 -23.70
CA LEU A 360 -25.32 -22.28 -24.82
C LEU A 360 -25.87 -23.66 -25.24
N GLY A 361 -25.09 -24.73 -25.06
CA GLY A 361 -25.49 -26.10 -25.35
C GLY A 361 -26.49 -26.74 -24.38
N ASP A 362 -26.70 -26.15 -23.18
CA ASP A 362 -27.59 -26.71 -22.15
C ASP A 362 -29.02 -26.16 -22.23
N LEU A 363 -29.25 -25.12 -23.04
CA LEU A 363 -30.56 -24.54 -23.27
C LEU A 363 -31.14 -25.12 -24.56
N PRO A 364 -32.47 -25.40 -24.63
CA PRO A 364 -33.14 -25.88 -25.85
C PRO A 364 -33.28 -24.78 -26.93
N LEU A 365 -32.38 -23.80 -26.93
CA LEU A 365 -32.24 -22.77 -27.94
C LEU A 365 -31.15 -23.22 -28.90
N GLY A 366 -31.50 -24.13 -29.81
CA GLY A 366 -30.60 -24.54 -30.89
C GLY A 366 -30.13 -23.33 -31.73
N PRO A 367 -29.09 -23.49 -32.56
CA PRO A 367 -28.55 -22.39 -33.36
C PRO A 367 -29.67 -21.69 -34.12
N CYS A 368 -29.91 -20.41 -33.77
CA CYS A 368 -31.02 -19.62 -34.31
C CYS A 368 -30.71 -19.12 -35.73
N SER A 369 -30.37 -20.02 -36.64
CA SER A 369 -30.02 -19.67 -38.02
C SER A 369 -31.21 -19.14 -38.84
N ASN A 370 -32.46 -19.41 -38.43
CA ASN A 370 -33.64 -19.23 -39.30
C ASN A 370 -34.80 -18.39 -38.75
N ARG A 371 -34.62 -17.57 -37.71
CA ARG A 371 -35.69 -16.63 -37.31
C ARG A 371 -35.69 -15.39 -38.23
N GLN A 372 -36.65 -15.35 -39.16
CA GLN A 372 -37.04 -14.20 -40.00
C GLN A 372 -37.90 -13.17 -39.23
N ALA A 373 -37.73 -13.03 -37.91
CA ALA A 373 -38.45 -12.03 -37.14
C ALA A 373 -37.68 -10.69 -37.16
N PRO A 374 -38.36 -9.53 -37.30
CA PRO A 374 -37.71 -8.22 -37.22
C PRO A 374 -37.13 -8.04 -35.81
N SER A 375 -35.82 -8.25 -35.71
CA SER A 375 -35.08 -8.04 -34.45
C SER A 375 -34.70 -6.56 -34.38
N PRO A 376 -34.89 -5.88 -33.25
CA PRO A 376 -34.44 -4.50 -33.09
C PRO A 376 -32.93 -4.40 -33.35
N ALA A 377 -32.51 -3.39 -34.10
CA ALA A 377 -31.11 -3.18 -34.46
C ALA A 377 -30.55 -1.94 -33.76
N LEU A 378 -29.44 -2.11 -33.03
CA LEU A 378 -28.66 -1.00 -32.49
C LEU A 378 -27.74 -0.46 -33.60
N ASN A 379 -27.82 0.86 -33.83
CA ASN A 379 -26.97 1.57 -34.78
C ASN A 379 -25.91 2.34 -34.00
N PHE A 380 -24.64 1.99 -34.16
CA PHE A 380 -23.52 2.66 -33.47
C PHE A 380 -23.00 3.89 -34.22
N SER A 381 -23.38 4.07 -35.50
CA SER A 381 -23.12 5.28 -36.27
C SER A 381 -24.15 5.46 -37.38
N LEU A 382 -24.27 6.70 -37.89
CA LEU A 382 -25.25 7.11 -38.91
C LEU A 382 -25.15 6.33 -40.23
N VAL A 383 -23.96 5.77 -40.53
CA VAL A 383 -23.67 4.95 -41.72
C VAL A 383 -22.93 3.66 -41.32
N GLY A 384 -23.30 3.09 -40.17
CA GLY A 384 -22.57 2.00 -39.52
C GLY A 384 -23.18 0.62 -39.63
N SER A 385 -22.38 -0.37 -39.23
CA SER A 385 -22.78 -1.76 -39.01
C SER A 385 -23.95 -1.85 -38.03
N LYS A 386 -24.99 -2.60 -38.40
CA LYS A 386 -26.18 -2.85 -37.57
C LYS A 386 -25.97 -4.07 -36.69
N LEU A 387 -26.20 -3.91 -35.39
CA LEU A 387 -26.18 -5.00 -34.42
C LEU A 387 -27.60 -5.41 -34.08
N TYR A 388 -28.00 -6.60 -34.50
CA TYR A 388 -29.37 -7.09 -34.27
C TYR A 388 -29.46 -7.75 -32.90
N VAL A 389 -30.35 -7.28 -32.03
CA VAL A 389 -30.53 -7.83 -30.67
C VAL A 389 -31.73 -8.77 -30.66
N SER A 390 -31.52 -10.01 -30.19
CA SER A 390 -32.62 -10.95 -29.95
C SER A 390 -33.50 -10.44 -28.80
N SER A 391 -34.80 -10.25 -29.05
CA SER A 391 -35.79 -9.82 -28.05
C SER A 391 -36.42 -11.00 -27.29
N SER A 392 -35.78 -12.17 -27.29
CA SER A 392 -36.30 -13.34 -26.60
C SER A 392 -36.19 -13.14 -25.09
N GLU A 393 -37.32 -13.02 -24.40
CA GLU A 393 -37.34 -12.89 -22.95
C GLU A 393 -36.87 -14.18 -22.28
N VAL A 394 -35.87 -14.04 -21.40
CA VAL A 394 -35.41 -15.13 -20.54
C VAL A 394 -36.00 -14.90 -19.16
N VAL A 395 -36.93 -15.76 -18.75
CA VAL A 395 -37.49 -15.74 -17.41
C VAL A 395 -36.44 -16.28 -16.45
N VAL A 396 -35.90 -15.39 -15.64
CA VAL A 396 -35.01 -15.74 -14.53
C VAL A 396 -35.76 -15.58 -13.21
N PRO A 397 -35.40 -16.34 -12.15
CA PRO A 397 -35.95 -16.13 -10.81
C PRO A 397 -35.80 -14.66 -10.38
N ARG A 398 -36.65 -14.17 -9.46
CA ARG A 398 -36.59 -12.78 -8.95
C ARG A 398 -35.31 -12.51 -8.15
N LEU A 399 -34.18 -12.41 -8.83
CA LEU A 399 -32.91 -11.96 -8.30
C LEU A 399 -32.47 -10.74 -9.19
N PRO A 400 -31.70 -9.77 -8.68
CA PRO A 400 -31.26 -8.58 -9.43
C PRO A 400 -30.24 -8.91 -10.54
N VAL A 401 -30.08 -8.17 -11.65
CA VAL A 401 -29.11 -8.49 -12.75
C VAL A 401 -27.73 -7.86 -12.46
N THR A 402 -26.60 -8.57 -12.63
CA THR A 402 -25.24 -8.02 -12.32
C THR A 402 -24.10 -8.30 -13.28
N GLY A 403 -24.36 -9.06 -14.32
CA GLY A 403 -23.41 -9.24 -15.41
C GLY A 403 -24.17 -9.50 -16.69
N MET A 404 -23.49 -9.30 -17.81
CA MET A 404 -24.02 -9.59 -19.14
C MET A 404 -22.97 -10.35 -19.92
N ARG A 405 -23.33 -11.52 -20.45
CA ARG A 405 -22.51 -12.23 -21.44
C ARG A 405 -23.17 -12.06 -22.81
N LEU A 406 -22.45 -11.40 -23.71
CA LEU A 406 -22.89 -11.18 -25.07
C LEU A 406 -22.34 -12.30 -25.95
N HIS A 407 -23.21 -12.97 -26.71
CA HIS A 407 -22.80 -13.89 -27.77
C HIS A 407 -23.18 -13.29 -29.12
N LEU A 408 -22.20 -13.27 -30.03
CA LEU A 408 -22.41 -12.90 -31.43
C LEU A 408 -22.67 -14.16 -32.25
N GLU A 409 -23.80 -14.19 -32.94
CA GLU A 409 -24.24 -15.28 -33.80
C GLU A 409 -24.39 -14.83 -35.27
N GLY A 410 -24.47 -15.82 -36.16
CA GLY A 410 -24.68 -15.65 -37.60
C GLY A 410 -23.38 -15.55 -38.40
N LYS A 411 -23.46 -15.82 -39.71
CA LYS A 411 -22.28 -15.85 -40.61
C LYS A 411 -21.46 -14.54 -40.67
N LYS A 412 -22.03 -13.43 -40.19
CA LYS A 412 -21.38 -12.10 -40.15
C LYS A 412 -21.07 -11.62 -38.72
N ASN A 413 -21.27 -12.44 -37.68
CA ASN A 413 -21.13 -12.09 -36.26
C ASN A 413 -21.87 -10.79 -35.85
N ASN A 414 -23.04 -10.52 -36.45
CA ASN A 414 -23.77 -9.26 -36.28
C ASN A 414 -25.14 -9.42 -35.60
N ARG A 415 -25.45 -10.61 -35.06
CA ARG A 415 -26.64 -10.84 -34.24
C ARG A 415 -26.21 -11.08 -32.80
N GLN A 416 -26.62 -10.23 -31.87
CA GLN A 416 -26.47 -10.46 -30.44
C GLN A 416 -27.65 -11.27 -29.90
N VAL A 417 -27.32 -12.34 -29.19
CA VAL A 417 -28.27 -12.96 -28.26
C VAL A 417 -27.99 -12.40 -26.87
N HIS A 418 -28.97 -11.67 -26.35
CA HIS A 418 -28.94 -11.14 -24.99
C HIS A 418 -29.20 -12.28 -24.00
N ARG A 419 -28.39 -12.40 -22.95
CA ARG A 419 -28.67 -13.30 -21.84
C ARG A 419 -28.55 -12.56 -20.52
N ASN A 420 -29.64 -12.55 -19.76
CA ASN A 420 -29.70 -12.03 -18.40
C ASN A 420 -29.43 -13.15 -17.38
N SER A 421 -28.51 -12.94 -16.42
CA SER A 421 -28.54 -13.53 -15.07
C SER A 421 -27.56 -12.83 -14.09
N LEU A 422 -27.59 -13.04 -12.76
CA LEU A 422 -28.12 -12.15 -11.69
C LEU A 422 -27.10 -11.93 -10.51
N LEU A 423 -27.29 -10.85 -9.70
CA LEU A 423 -27.04 -10.53 -8.25
C LEU A 423 -25.89 -9.58 -7.80
N ALA A 424 -26.25 -8.43 -7.16
CA ALA A 424 -25.46 -7.39 -6.41
C ALA A 424 -25.63 -5.88 -6.79
N GLN A 425 -25.40 -4.99 -5.81
CA GLN A 425 -25.94 -3.61 -5.67
C GLN A 425 -25.09 -2.43 -6.19
N SER A 426 -24.00 -2.62 -6.95
CA SER A 426 -23.15 -1.49 -7.36
C SER A 426 -22.60 -1.60 -8.79
N LEU A 427 -22.76 -0.50 -9.55
CA LEU A 427 -22.31 -0.32 -10.94
C LEU A 427 -20.79 -0.19 -11.10
N SER A 428 -20.03 0.04 -10.02
CA SER A 428 -18.57 0.26 -10.08
C SER A 428 -17.76 -0.97 -10.50
N PHE A 429 -18.31 -2.18 -10.38
CA PHE A 429 -17.61 -3.43 -10.69
C PHE A 429 -17.56 -3.79 -12.19
N LEU A 430 -18.41 -3.19 -13.04
CA LEU A 430 -18.48 -3.56 -14.45
C LEU A 430 -17.22 -3.17 -15.26
N TRP A 431 -16.49 -2.15 -14.82
CA TRP A 431 -15.31 -1.63 -15.53
C TRP A 431 -14.07 -2.52 -15.37
N PHE A 432 -13.92 -3.24 -14.25
CA PHE A 432 -12.72 -4.05 -13.98
C PHE A 432 -12.62 -5.30 -14.86
N PHE A 433 -13.74 -5.91 -15.27
CA PHE A 433 -13.73 -7.11 -16.12
C PHE A 433 -13.35 -6.84 -17.58
N LEU A 434 -13.63 -5.65 -18.11
CA LEU A 434 -13.34 -5.31 -19.51
C LEU A 434 -11.84 -5.17 -19.81
N LEU A 435 -11.02 -4.92 -18.78
CA LEU A 435 -9.56 -4.77 -18.90
C LEU A 435 -8.80 -6.11 -18.87
N ASP A 436 -9.39 -7.17 -18.32
CA ASP A 436 -8.74 -8.48 -18.21
C ASP A 436 -8.81 -9.25 -19.53
N GLU A 437 -9.93 -9.19 -20.26
CA GLU A 437 -10.04 -9.84 -21.59
C GLU A 437 -9.22 -9.14 -22.69
N THR A 438 -8.81 -7.89 -22.50
CA THR A 438 -8.06 -7.15 -23.53
C THR A 438 -6.54 -7.31 -23.43
N ASN A 439 -6.01 -7.84 -22.31
CA ASN A 439 -4.57 -7.97 -22.09
C ASN A 439 -3.99 -9.37 -22.36
N ASP A 440 -4.82 -10.36 -22.70
CA ASP A 440 -4.37 -11.75 -22.98
C ASP A 440 -4.26 -12.11 -24.47
N LEU A 441 -4.30 -11.13 -25.37
CA LEU A 441 -4.01 -11.35 -26.80
C LEU A 441 -2.64 -10.79 -27.18
N GLY A 442 -1.58 -11.51 -26.81
CA GLY A 442 -0.27 -11.42 -27.44
C GLY A 442 -0.28 -11.95 -28.89
N PRO A 443 0.64 -11.50 -29.76
CA PRO A 443 0.49 -11.59 -31.21
C PRO A 443 0.88 -12.96 -31.75
N LEU A 444 -0.07 -13.67 -32.35
CA LEU A 444 0.24 -14.78 -33.26
C LEU A 444 0.28 -14.27 -34.70
N ILE A 445 1.45 -13.76 -35.09
CA ILE A 445 1.87 -13.70 -36.50
C ILE A 445 2.27 -15.13 -36.89
N ARG A 446 1.46 -15.79 -37.74
CA ARG A 446 1.95 -16.72 -38.78
C ARG A 446 0.98 -16.71 -39.97
N SER A 447 1.42 -16.06 -41.06
CA SER A 447 1.07 -16.47 -42.42
C SER A 447 1.77 -17.81 -42.71
N PRO A 448 1.17 -18.71 -43.53
CA PRO A 448 1.57 -18.73 -44.93
C PRO A 448 0.42 -18.97 -45.94
N ALA A 449 0.74 -18.61 -47.19
CA ALA A 449 0.03 -18.75 -48.47
C ALA A 449 -0.80 -17.53 -48.91
#